data_AF-A0A6J6H7P5-F1
#
_entry.id   AF-A0A6J6H7P5-F1
#
_cell.length_a   1.000
_cell.length_b   1.000
_cell.length_c   1.000
_cell.angle_alpha   90.00
_cell.angle_beta   90.00
_cell.angle_gamma   90.00
#
_symmetry.space_group_name_H-M   'P 1'
#
loop_
_entity.id
_entity.type
_entity.pdbx_description
1 polymer ?
#
loop_
_entity_poly.entity_id
_entity_poly.type
_entity_poly.pdbx_seq_one_letter_code
_entity_poly.pdbx_strand_id
1 'polypeptide(L)' 'MLDFERQWWRYAGAKESAIKELFDLTPPAYYQMLNNLIDREDALLAEPILVKRLRRLRESRTASRSSTRLGFNL' A
#
# COMPACT_ATOMS: atom_id res chain seq x y z
N MET A 1 3.95 7.41 -8.97
CA MET A 1 3.63 6.50 -7.84
C MET A 1 2.61 7.11 -6.89
N LEU A 2 2.89 8.23 -6.21
CA LEU A 2 1.92 8.88 -5.30
C LEU A 2 0.72 9.51 -6.03
N ASP A 3 0.95 10.13 -7.19
CA ASP A 3 -0.13 10.68 -8.03
C ASP A 3 -1.08 9.59 -8.55
N PHE A 4 -0.57 8.38 -8.77
CA PHE A 4 -1.34 7.21 -9.18
C PHE A 4 -2.26 6.68 -8.05
N GLU A 5 -1.87 6.86 -6.77
CA GLU A 5 -2.73 6.58 -5.62
C GLU A 5 -3.83 7.64 -5.42
N ARG A 6 -3.71 8.81 -6.04
CA ARG A 6 -4.73 9.87 -6.00
C ARG A 6 -5.91 9.56 -6.94
N GLN A 7 -5.71 8.69 -7.92
CA GLN A 7 -6.72 8.36 -8.92
C GLN A 7 -7.79 7.42 -8.35
N TRP A 8 -9.07 7.74 -8.59
CA TRP A 8 -10.20 7.00 -8.03
C TRP A 8 -10.50 5.75 -8.86
N TRP A 9 -9.97 4.61 -8.42
CA TRP A 9 -10.21 3.33 -9.08
C TRP A 9 -11.56 2.75 -8.66
N ARG A 10 -12.46 2.58 -9.63
CA ARG A 10 -13.84 2.11 -9.40
C ARG A 10 -13.92 0.63 -8.99
N TYR A 11 -12.88 -0.16 -9.30
CA TYR A 11 -12.75 -1.55 -8.91
C TYR A 11 -11.29 -1.87 -8.55
N ALA A 12 -11.08 -2.74 -7.53
CA ALA A 12 -9.74 -3.16 -7.12
C ALA A 12 -8.94 -3.80 -8.26
N GLY A 13 -9.61 -4.59 -9.12
CA GLY A 13 -8.97 -5.22 -10.28
C GLY A 13 -8.50 -4.22 -11.36
N ALA A 14 -9.19 -3.08 -11.52
CA ALA A 14 -8.77 -2.05 -12.47
C ALA A 14 -7.44 -1.40 -12.05
N LYS A 15 -7.24 -1.21 -10.74
CA LYS A 15 -5.98 -0.73 -10.17
C LYS A 15 -4.85 -1.75 -10.39
N GLU A 16 -5.11 -3.03 -10.17
CA GLU A 16 -4.11 -4.09 -10.34
C GLU A 16 -3.66 -4.27 -11.79
N SER A 17 -4.59 -4.17 -12.75
CA SER A 17 -4.25 -4.18 -14.18
C SER A 17 -3.41 -2.97 -14.55
N ALA A 18 -3.80 -1.76 -14.12
CA ALA A 18 -3.03 -0.55 -14.39
C ALA A 18 -1.63 -0.56 -13.73
N ILE A 19 -1.49 -1.18 -12.55
CA ILE A 19 -0.17 -1.40 -11.93
C ILE A 19 0.73 -2.25 -12.84
N LYS A 20 0.19 -3.35 -13.37
CA LYS A 20 0.93 -4.21 -14.30
C LYS A 20 1.26 -3.46 -15.59
N GLU A 21 0.33 -2.68 -16.14
CA GLU A 21 0.52 -1.99 -17.41
C GLU A 21 1.51 -0.81 -17.33
N LEU A 22 1.47 -0.03 -16.25
CA LEU A 22 2.27 1.19 -16.10
C LEU A 22 3.64 0.95 -15.47
N PHE A 23 3.73 -0.03 -14.55
CA PHE A 23 4.96 -0.29 -13.81
C PHE A 23 5.62 -1.60 -14.22
N ASP A 24 4.97 -2.42 -15.05
CA ASP A 24 5.42 -3.77 -15.42
C ASP A 24 5.67 -4.67 -14.18
N LEU A 25 4.94 -4.39 -13.09
CA LEU A 25 5.08 -5.07 -11.80
C LEU A 25 3.85 -5.89 -11.46
N THR A 26 4.07 -6.99 -10.75
CA THR A 26 2.96 -7.72 -10.12
C THR A 26 2.38 -6.89 -8.96
N PRO A 27 1.07 -6.97 -8.69
CA PRO A 27 0.44 -6.26 -7.58
C PRO A 27 1.15 -6.43 -6.22
N PRO A 28 1.57 -7.64 -5.79
CA PRO A 28 2.32 -7.78 -4.55
C PRO A 28 3.68 -7.08 -4.57
N ALA A 29 4.43 -7.11 -5.68
CA ALA A 29 5.70 -6.40 -5.82
C ALA A 29 5.51 -4.88 -5.77
N TYR A 30 4.44 -4.37 -6.40
CA TYR A 30 4.06 -2.97 -6.33
C TYR A 30 3.79 -2.53 -4.88
N TYR A 31 2.99 -3.28 -4.13
CA TYR A 31 2.71 -2.94 -2.73
C TYR A 31 3.95 -3.04 -1.83
N GLN A 32 4.88 -3.96 -2.11
CA GLN A 32 6.16 -4.00 -1.40
C GLN A 32 7.01 -2.76 -1.68
N MET A 33 7.13 -2.36 -2.95
CA MET A 33 7.85 -1.14 -3.32
C MET A 33 7.18 0.12 -2.76
N LEU A 34 5.84 0.19 -2.80
CA LEU A 34 5.08 1.28 -2.20
C LEU A 34 5.34 1.36 -0.69
N ASN A 35 5.34 0.23 0.02
CA ASN A 35 5.66 0.20 1.45
C ASN A 35 7.08 0.73 1.74
N ASN A 36 8.07 0.32 0.96
CA ASN A 36 9.43 0.86 1.10
C ASN A 36 9.51 2.35 0.79
N LEU A 37 8.70 2.84 -0.17
CA LEU A 37 8.65 4.25 -0.54
C LEU A 37 8.04 5.10 0.58
N ILE A 38 6.92 4.67 1.18
CA ILE A 38 6.24 5.41 2.25
C ILE A 38 7.03 5.44 3.57
N ASP A 39 8.01 4.55 3.74
CA ASP A 39 8.91 4.54 4.89
C ASP A 39 10.10 5.50 4.72
N ARG A 40 10.34 6.05 3.52
CA ARG A 40 11.39 7.05 3.27
C ARG A 40 10.95 8.47 3.58
N GLU A 41 11.87 9.29 4.07
CA GLU A 41 11.65 10.73 4.33
C GLU A 41 11.34 11.50 3.04
N ASP A 42 11.90 11.11 1.90
CA ASP A 42 11.63 11.74 0.60
C ASP A 42 10.14 11.73 0.24
N ALA A 43 9.44 10.65 0.56
CA ALA A 43 8.00 10.54 0.31
C ALA A 43 7.19 11.45 1.26
N LEU A 44 7.65 11.60 2.50
CA LEU A 44 7.08 12.52 3.49
C LEU A 44 7.26 13.98 3.08
N LEU A 45 8.40 14.32 2.46
CA LEU A 45 8.66 15.68 1.96
C LEU A 45 7.81 16.01 0.73
N ALA A 46 7.58 15.03 -0.15
CA ALA A 46 6.74 15.21 -1.33
C ALA A 46 5.24 15.32 -0.98
N GLU A 47 4.71 14.34 -0.23
CA GLU A 47 3.25 14.20 0.02
C GLU A 47 2.97 13.73 1.46
N PRO A 48 3.17 14.59 2.47
CA PRO A 48 3.14 14.20 3.89
C PRO A 48 1.79 13.63 4.34
N ILE A 49 0.68 14.16 3.81
CA ILE A 49 -0.67 13.75 4.19
C ILE A 49 -1.01 12.37 3.62
N LEU A 50 -0.67 12.14 2.35
CA LEU A 50 -0.90 10.87 1.67
C LEU A 50 -0.07 9.75 2.31
N VAL A 51 1.20 10.01 2.58
CA VAL A 51 2.09 9.04 3.23
C VAL A 51 1.59 8.66 4.62
N LYS A 52 1.20 9.62 5.46
CA LYS A 52 0.64 9.34 6.79
C LYS A 52 -0.64 8.49 6.70
N ARG A 53 -1.52 8.78 5.74
CA ARG A 53 -2.74 8.00 5.52
C ARG A 53 -2.44 6.56 5.08
N LEU A 54 -1.49 6.36 4.16
CA LEU A 54 -1.07 5.05 3.69
C LEU A 54 -0.42 4.22 4.81
N ARG A 55 0.43 4.84 5.63
CA ARG A 55 1.02 4.19 6.81
C ARG A 55 -0.06 3.72 7.79
N ARG A 56 -1.05 4.57 8.11
CA ARG A 56 -2.17 4.19 8.98
C ARG A 56 -3.02 3.06 8.42
N LEU A 57 -3.27 3.05 7.10
CA LEU A 57 -4.01 1.97 6.44
C LEU A 57 -3.25 0.63 6.53
N ARG A 58 -1.92 0.67 6.38
CA ARG A 58 -1.05 -0.50 6.57
C ARG A 58 -1.14 -1.01 8.01
N GLU A 59 -1.01 -0.14 9.00
CA GLU A 59 -1.11 -0.52 10.42
C GLU A 59 -2.46 -1.17 10.73
N SER A 60 -3.56 -0.63 10.20
CA SER A 60 -4.89 -1.22 10.36
C SER A 60 -4.97 -2.63 9.74
N ARG A 61 -4.42 -2.84 8.54
CA ARG A 61 -4.35 -4.18 7.92
C ARG A 61 -3.46 -5.16 8.67
N THR A 62 -2.34 -4.69 9.23
CA THR A 62 -1.44 -5.52 10.03
C THR A 62 -2.10 -5.91 11.35
N ALA A 63 -2.74 -4.97 12.05
CA ALA A 63 -3.46 -5.22 13.30
C ALA A 63 -4.57 -6.28 13.13
N SER A 64 -5.33 -6.24 12.03
CA SER A 64 -6.32 -7.27 11.70
C SER A 64 -5.69 -8.66 11.49
N ARG A 65 -4.43 -8.74 11.06
CA ARG A 65 -3.70 -10.02 10.90
C ARG A 65 -3.10 -10.52 12.21
N SER A 66 -2.66 -9.64 13.12
CA SER A 66 -2.11 -10.04 14.42
C SER A 66 -3.19 -10.60 15.35
N SER A 67 -4.44 -10.15 15.23
CA SER A 67 -5.56 -10.71 16.00
C SER A 67 -5.88 -12.17 15.65
N THR A 68 -5.52 -12.64 14.46
CA THR A 68 -5.72 -14.05 14.03
C THR A 68 -4.59 -14.98 14.48
N ARG A 69 -3.43 -14.45 14.88
CA ARG A 69 -2.25 -15.26 15.27
C ARG A 69 -2.19 -15.64 16.75
N LEU A 70 -3.12 -15.14 17.57
CA LEU A 70 -3.24 -15.51 19.00
C LEU A 70 -4.14 -16.73 19.25
N GLY A 71 -4.66 -17.38 18.20
CA GLY A 71 -5.56 -18.54 18.31
C GLY A 71 -4.94 -19.89 17.94
N PHE A 72 -3.62 -19.99 17.74
CA PHE A 72 -2.95 -21.25 17.42
C PHE A 72 -1.69 -21.43 18.26
N ASN A 73 -1.87 -21.94 19.48
CA ASN A 73 -0.98 -22.96 20.01
C ASN A 73 -1.80 -23.87 20.93
N LEU A 74 -1.67 -25.18 20.69
CA LEU A 74 -2.26 -26.29 21.43
C LEU A 74 -1.73 -26.35 22.87
#